data_AF-A0A371WNW2-F1
#
_entry.id   AF-A0A371WNW2-F1
#
_cell.length_a   1.000
_cell.length_b   1.000
_cell.length_c   1.000
_cell.angle_alpha   90.00
_cell.angle_beta   90.00
_cell.angle_gamma   90.00
#
_symmetry.space_group_name_H-M   'P 1'
#
loop_
_entity.id
_entity.type
_entity.pdbx_description
1 polymer ?
#
loop_
_entity_poly.entity_id
_entity_poly.type
_entity_poly.pdbx_seq_one_letter_code
_entity_poly.pdbx_strand_id
1 'polypeptide(L)'
;MGPQHRRLQCDRDGRGPLSRSGSPGHHRCAFISKSACSSIADISTLGFGVAANFSRMTLAFASALMTGVAVLVLLASAVWGALALWYCLEPRPYANGIAALLWPIFCLVLLVSYWRGWRLRAALAYALGMALLLLWWGTIVPSNARDWTPDVARNLHGDLEGDSLTLTNLRNFDWRSETDFTPHWETRRYDLSKLQSVDLIADYWMGEAIAHILVSYGFSDGQYLVWSTEVRKHEGQSFSVVAGFFKQSELVILAGDERDFLRLRTNVRKEDLRIYRVMLPVAIARAVLLHYVDEANKLAIHPRWYNTLTTNCTTVVFDVTRMVETGIPLDWRVLFSGYFPNYAYDHQALDQSLPFDILLEKAKFSQRGQAADSLPSAEFSRAIRAGVPGIPQN
;
A
#
# COMPACT_ATOMS: atom_id res chain seq x y z
N MET A 1 -54.89 38.59 18.72
CA MET A 1 -55.33 39.92 18.25
C MET A 1 -54.46 40.27 17.04
N GLY A 2 -55.06 40.39 15.86
CA GLY A 2 -54.39 40.88 14.64
C GLY A 2 -54.09 42.40 14.73
N PRO A 3 -53.83 43.15 13.64
CA PRO A 3 -54.14 42.86 12.22
C PRO A 3 -53.01 43.21 11.22
N GLN A 4 -52.99 42.60 10.03
CA GLN A 4 -53.41 43.09 8.69
C GLN A 4 -52.73 44.33 8.09
N HIS A 5 -52.20 44.10 6.88
CA HIS A 5 -52.25 44.91 5.65
C HIS A 5 -52.98 46.26 5.68
N ARG A 6 -52.39 47.26 5.01
CA ARG A 6 -53.16 48.15 4.13
C ARG A 6 -52.35 48.81 3.01
N ARG A 7 -52.96 48.80 1.81
CA ARG A 7 -52.64 49.57 0.60
C ARG A 7 -52.94 51.05 0.78
N LEU A 8 -52.31 51.89 -0.04
CA LEU A 8 -52.73 53.21 -0.55
C LEU A 8 -52.08 53.34 -1.94
N GLN A 9 -52.67 53.57 -3.12
CA GLN A 9 -53.90 54.21 -3.62
C GLN A 9 -53.98 55.72 -3.40
N CYS A 10 -53.90 56.47 -4.51
CA CYS A 10 -54.56 57.74 -4.89
C CYS A 10 -54.19 57.96 -6.37
N ASP A 11 -55.07 58.02 -7.38
CA ASP A 11 -56.38 58.64 -7.59
C ASP A 11 -56.35 60.16 -7.82
N ARG A 12 -56.96 60.58 -8.94
CA ARG A 12 -57.63 61.89 -9.13
C ARG A 12 -58.48 61.88 -10.40
N ASP A 13 -59.61 61.20 -10.30
CA ASP A 13 -60.99 61.72 -10.41
C ASP A 13 -61.29 62.96 -11.28
N GLY A 14 -62.37 62.86 -12.08
CA GLY A 14 -63.01 64.00 -12.78
C GLY A 14 -64.26 63.63 -13.61
N ARG A 15 -65.40 63.44 -12.92
CA ARG A 15 -66.76 63.02 -13.35
C ARG A 15 -67.39 63.84 -14.51
N GLY A 16 -68.22 63.22 -15.37
CA GLY A 16 -69.69 63.41 -15.35
C GLY A 16 -70.36 63.39 -16.76
N PRO A 17 -71.70 63.22 -16.90
CA PRO A 17 -72.28 62.24 -17.83
C PRO A 17 -73.36 62.72 -18.87
N LEU A 18 -73.72 61.80 -19.79
CA LEU A 18 -74.99 61.62 -20.58
C LEU A 18 -75.44 62.65 -21.66
N SER A 19 -75.61 62.19 -22.91
CA SER A 19 -76.90 62.10 -23.64
C SER A 19 -76.73 61.65 -25.12
N ARG A 20 -77.86 61.39 -25.80
CA ARG A 20 -78.11 60.54 -26.99
C ARG A 20 -77.70 61.12 -28.37
N SER A 21 -77.64 60.19 -29.32
CA SER A 21 -77.99 60.27 -30.77
C SER A 21 -76.85 60.42 -31.79
N GLY A 22 -76.88 59.56 -32.83
CA GLY A 22 -76.07 59.69 -34.05
C GLY A 22 -75.44 58.37 -34.53
N SER A 23 -76.07 57.72 -35.51
CA SER A 23 -75.51 56.63 -36.34
C SER A 23 -74.74 57.22 -37.54
N PRO A 24 -73.99 56.46 -38.36
CA PRO A 24 -72.93 55.50 -38.06
C PRO A 24 -71.61 55.87 -38.79
N GLY A 25 -70.45 55.68 -38.15
CA GLY A 25 -69.13 55.86 -38.75
C GLY A 25 -68.29 54.59 -38.69
N HIS A 26 -67.77 54.17 -39.84
CA HIS A 26 -66.98 52.96 -40.06
C HIS A 26 -65.87 52.69 -39.03
N HIS A 27 -65.92 51.54 -38.36
CA HIS A 27 -64.76 50.93 -37.72
C HIS A 27 -64.26 49.74 -38.53
N ARG A 28 -63.04 49.87 -39.06
CA ARG A 28 -62.25 48.76 -39.58
C ARG A 28 -61.90 47.82 -38.41
N CYS A 29 -62.41 46.60 -38.45
CA CYS A 29 -61.81 45.48 -37.71
C CYS A 29 -60.40 45.25 -38.27
N ALA A 30 -59.37 45.48 -37.46
CA ALA A 30 -58.03 45.05 -37.77
C ALA A 30 -57.99 43.51 -37.73
N PHE A 31 -57.71 42.91 -38.88
CA PHE A 31 -57.31 41.52 -39.02
C PHE A 31 -56.09 41.26 -38.14
N ILE A 32 -56.24 40.41 -37.12
CA ILE A 32 -55.08 39.75 -36.51
C ILE A 32 -54.56 38.77 -37.57
N SER A 33 -53.43 39.14 -38.15
CA SER A 33 -52.68 38.32 -39.11
C SER A 33 -52.36 36.95 -38.51
N LYS A 34 -52.60 35.88 -39.28
CA LYS A 34 -52.14 34.50 -39.00
C LYS A 34 -50.62 34.40 -38.76
N SER A 35 -49.82 35.43 -39.08
CA SER A 35 -48.36 35.43 -38.92
C SER A 35 -47.87 35.57 -37.46
N ALA A 36 -48.68 36.09 -36.55
CA ALA A 36 -48.26 36.25 -35.14
C ALA A 36 -48.37 34.94 -34.34
N CYS A 37 -49.25 34.02 -34.76
CA CYS A 37 -49.45 32.74 -34.08
C CYS A 37 -48.41 31.68 -34.48
N SER A 38 -47.77 31.80 -35.65
CA SER A 38 -46.66 30.91 -36.07
C SER A 38 -45.35 31.24 -35.34
N SER A 39 -45.07 32.52 -35.07
CA SER A 39 -43.79 32.94 -34.46
C SER A 39 -43.60 32.51 -33.00
N ILE A 40 -44.68 32.26 -32.24
CA ILE A 40 -44.61 31.79 -30.84
C ILE A 40 -44.47 30.25 -30.79
N ALA A 41 -45.03 29.54 -31.77
CA ALA A 41 -44.83 28.10 -31.93
C ALA A 41 -43.38 27.75 -32.34
N ASP A 42 -42.72 28.62 -33.12
CA ASP A 42 -41.34 28.42 -33.55
C ASP A 42 -40.30 28.64 -32.43
N ILE A 43 -40.50 29.61 -31.52
CA ILE A 43 -39.57 29.87 -30.40
C ILE A 43 -39.63 28.76 -29.33
N SER A 44 -40.83 28.23 -29.08
CA SER A 44 -41.04 27.11 -28.15
C SER A 44 -40.44 25.81 -28.69
N THR A 45 -40.61 25.50 -29.98
CA THR A 45 -39.99 24.32 -30.61
C THR A 45 -38.46 24.41 -30.68
N LEU A 46 -37.88 25.60 -30.88
CA LEU A 46 -36.43 25.83 -30.77
C LEU A 46 -35.90 25.62 -29.34
N GLY A 47 -36.61 26.10 -28.31
CA GLY A 47 -36.23 25.89 -26.89
C GLY A 47 -36.32 24.42 -26.45
N PHE A 48 -37.34 23.69 -26.87
CA PHE A 48 -37.47 22.25 -26.63
C PHE A 48 -36.42 21.43 -27.40
N GLY A 49 -36.07 21.82 -28.63
CA GLY A 49 -35.04 21.16 -29.44
C GLY A 49 -33.63 21.31 -28.88
N VAL A 50 -33.27 22.50 -28.37
CA VAL A 50 -31.97 22.75 -27.73
C VAL A 50 -31.85 22.00 -26.40
N ALA A 51 -32.89 22.01 -25.56
CA ALA A 51 -32.90 21.27 -24.29
C ALA A 51 -32.89 19.73 -24.52
N ALA A 52 -33.61 19.23 -25.52
CA ALA A 52 -33.59 17.82 -25.90
C ALA A 52 -32.24 17.38 -26.49
N ASN A 53 -31.58 18.22 -27.28
CA ASN A 53 -30.24 17.95 -27.79
C ASN A 53 -29.18 18.00 -26.68
N PHE A 54 -29.30 18.93 -25.73
CA PHE A 54 -28.42 18.97 -24.55
C PHE A 54 -28.62 17.72 -23.68
N SER A 55 -29.86 17.27 -23.46
CA SER A 55 -30.20 16.03 -22.75
C SER A 55 -29.71 14.77 -23.49
N ARG A 56 -29.79 14.72 -24.82
CA ARG A 56 -29.27 13.60 -25.61
C ARG A 56 -27.74 13.57 -25.60
N MET A 57 -27.10 14.73 -25.65
CA MET A 57 -25.64 14.86 -25.60
C MET A 57 -25.09 14.49 -24.23
N THR A 58 -25.76 14.89 -23.13
CA THR A 58 -25.37 14.47 -21.77
C THR A 58 -25.60 12.99 -21.54
N LEU A 59 -26.70 12.41 -22.05
CA LEU A 59 -26.95 10.96 -21.98
C LEU A 59 -25.94 10.15 -22.82
N ALA A 60 -25.58 10.63 -24.02
CA ALA A 60 -24.58 10.00 -24.86
C ALA A 60 -23.17 10.06 -24.22
N PHE A 61 -22.81 11.21 -23.65
CA PHE A 61 -21.56 11.38 -22.91
C PHE A 61 -21.50 10.48 -21.67
N ALA A 62 -22.57 10.44 -20.87
CA ALA A 62 -22.66 9.56 -19.71
C ALA A 62 -22.56 8.08 -20.12
N SER A 63 -23.23 7.67 -21.20
CA SER A 63 -23.13 6.30 -21.72
C SER A 63 -21.71 5.97 -22.19
N ALA A 64 -21.05 6.88 -22.91
CA ALA A 64 -19.68 6.67 -23.39
C ALA A 64 -18.69 6.57 -22.21
N LEU A 65 -18.84 7.44 -21.20
CA LEU A 65 -18.05 7.39 -19.97
C LEU A 65 -18.24 6.08 -19.22
N MET A 66 -19.49 5.64 -19.02
CA MET A 66 -19.80 4.38 -18.35
C MET A 66 -19.22 3.16 -19.10
N THR A 67 -19.30 3.14 -20.43
CA THR A 67 -18.64 2.11 -21.23
C THR A 67 -17.12 2.17 -21.08
N GLY A 68 -16.52 3.35 -21.09
CA GLY A 68 -15.09 3.53 -20.86
C GLY A 68 -14.64 2.98 -19.51
N VAL A 69 -15.35 3.33 -18.43
CA VAL A 69 -15.09 2.81 -17.07
C VAL A 69 -15.27 1.29 -17.04
N ALA A 70 -16.32 0.74 -17.65
CA ALA A 70 -16.54 -0.70 -17.68
C ALA A 70 -15.41 -1.46 -18.41
N VAL A 71 -14.90 -0.91 -19.52
CA VAL A 71 -13.74 -1.47 -20.23
C VAL A 71 -12.49 -1.42 -19.36
N LEU A 72 -12.23 -0.29 -18.68
CA LEU A 72 -11.08 -0.18 -17.77
C LEU A 72 -11.15 -1.17 -16.62
N VAL A 73 -12.33 -1.33 -16.00
CA VAL A 73 -12.56 -2.33 -14.95
C VAL A 73 -12.32 -3.74 -15.48
N LEU A 74 -12.83 -4.06 -16.67
CA LEU A 74 -12.63 -5.36 -17.30
C LEU A 74 -11.15 -5.63 -17.57
N LEU A 75 -10.41 -4.66 -18.11
CA LEU A 75 -8.97 -4.79 -18.36
C LEU A 75 -8.17 -4.96 -17.06
N ALA A 76 -8.44 -4.12 -16.04
CA ALA A 76 -7.80 -4.24 -14.74
C ALA A 76 -8.08 -5.60 -14.09
N SER A 77 -9.33 -6.09 -14.19
CA SER A 77 -9.73 -7.39 -13.66
C SER A 77 -9.15 -8.57 -14.45
N ALA A 78 -8.90 -8.41 -15.75
CA ALA A 78 -8.24 -9.40 -16.59
C ALA A 78 -6.78 -9.57 -16.15
N VAL A 79 -6.07 -8.46 -15.94
CA VAL A 79 -4.69 -8.48 -15.45
C VAL A 79 -4.63 -9.02 -14.02
N TRP A 80 -5.45 -8.48 -13.11
CA TRP A 80 -5.46 -8.91 -11.71
C TRP A 80 -5.80 -10.40 -11.58
N GLY A 81 -6.84 -10.89 -12.28
CA GLY A 81 -7.25 -12.29 -12.21
C GLY A 81 -6.22 -13.24 -12.82
N ALA A 82 -5.55 -12.84 -13.92
CA ALA A 82 -4.46 -13.61 -14.50
C ALA A 82 -3.30 -13.77 -13.51
N LEU A 83 -2.88 -12.68 -12.86
CA LEU A 83 -1.81 -12.69 -11.86
C LEU A 83 -2.20 -13.46 -10.59
N ALA A 84 -3.44 -13.32 -10.13
CA ALA A 84 -3.97 -14.07 -8.99
C ALA A 84 -3.92 -15.58 -9.25
N LEU A 85 -4.38 -16.03 -10.43
CA LEU A 85 -4.33 -17.43 -10.82
C LEU A 85 -2.88 -17.91 -10.99
N TRP A 86 -2.01 -17.10 -11.58
CA TRP A 86 -0.61 -17.45 -11.76
C TRP A 86 0.13 -17.69 -10.43
N TYR A 87 -0.01 -16.76 -9.48
CA TYR A 87 0.76 -16.78 -8.24
C TYR A 87 0.13 -17.57 -7.09
N CYS A 88 -1.20 -17.70 -7.04
CA CYS A 88 -1.90 -18.27 -5.88
C CYS A 88 -2.55 -19.63 -6.12
N LEU A 89 -2.60 -20.12 -7.36
CA LEU A 89 -2.91 -21.54 -7.58
C LEU A 89 -1.78 -22.40 -6.99
N GLU A 90 -2.15 -23.54 -6.40
CA GLU A 90 -1.20 -24.55 -5.93
C GLU A 90 -0.10 -24.78 -6.98
N PRO A 91 1.16 -24.96 -6.59
CA PRO A 91 2.31 -24.94 -7.48
C PRO A 91 2.25 -26.08 -8.52
N ARG A 92 1.55 -25.83 -9.64
CA ARG A 92 1.43 -26.67 -10.81
C ARG A 92 1.67 -25.78 -12.04
N PRO A 93 2.95 -25.55 -12.41
CA PRO A 93 3.34 -24.46 -13.30
C PRO A 93 2.56 -24.45 -14.63
N TYR A 94 2.31 -25.63 -15.21
CA TYR A 94 1.51 -25.75 -16.44
C TYR A 94 0.04 -25.38 -16.23
N ALA A 95 -0.58 -25.85 -15.15
CA ALA A 95 -2.00 -25.55 -14.87
C ALA A 95 -2.18 -24.07 -14.53
N ASN A 96 -1.26 -23.48 -13.76
CA ASN A 96 -1.27 -22.07 -13.39
C ASN A 96 -1.13 -21.19 -14.65
N GLY A 97 -0.21 -21.54 -15.55
CA GLY A 97 -0.03 -20.85 -16.83
C GLY A 97 -1.28 -20.92 -17.71
N ILE A 98 -1.89 -22.10 -17.84
CA ILE A 98 -3.13 -22.26 -18.61
C ILE A 98 -4.26 -21.41 -17.99
N ALA A 99 -4.48 -21.48 -16.67
CA ALA A 99 -5.52 -20.69 -16.01
C ALA A 99 -5.29 -19.18 -16.17
N ALA A 100 -4.05 -18.72 -15.98
CA ALA A 100 -3.66 -17.32 -16.16
C ALA A 100 -3.85 -16.82 -17.59
N LEU A 101 -3.76 -17.70 -18.61
CA LEU A 101 -4.03 -17.37 -20.02
C LEU A 101 -5.53 -17.42 -20.36
N LEU A 102 -6.27 -18.40 -19.82
CA LEU A 102 -7.70 -18.56 -20.12
C LEU A 102 -8.54 -17.40 -19.59
N TRP A 103 -8.18 -16.82 -18.44
CA TRP A 103 -8.91 -15.71 -17.85
C TRP A 103 -8.95 -14.44 -18.72
N PRO A 104 -7.82 -13.87 -19.20
CA PRO A 104 -7.85 -12.71 -20.09
C PRO A 104 -8.49 -13.03 -21.45
N ILE A 105 -8.37 -14.26 -21.96
CA ILE A 105 -9.10 -14.70 -23.17
C ILE A 105 -10.62 -14.65 -22.92
N PHE A 106 -11.08 -15.16 -21.78
CA PHE A 106 -12.49 -15.05 -21.38
C PHE A 106 -12.95 -13.59 -21.31
N CYS A 107 -12.19 -12.70 -20.67
CA CYS A 107 -12.49 -11.27 -20.64
C CYS A 107 -12.56 -10.65 -22.05
N LEU A 108 -11.65 -11.02 -22.96
CA LEU A 108 -11.64 -10.54 -24.34
C LEU A 108 -12.86 -11.02 -25.13
N VAL A 109 -13.25 -12.29 -24.99
CA VAL A 109 -14.47 -12.85 -25.62
C VAL A 109 -15.72 -12.11 -25.14
N LEU A 110 -15.80 -11.79 -23.84
CA LEU A 110 -16.91 -11.02 -23.27
C LEU A 110 -16.93 -9.59 -23.79
N LEU A 111 -15.77 -8.94 -23.92
CA LEU A 111 -15.65 -7.62 -24.51
C LEU A 111 -16.19 -7.64 -25.94
N VAL A 112 -15.71 -8.55 -26.81
CA VAL A 112 -16.19 -8.67 -28.19
C VAL A 112 -17.69 -8.97 -28.25
N SER A 113 -18.21 -9.84 -27.38
CA SER A 113 -19.63 -10.17 -27.30
C SER A 113 -20.49 -8.97 -26.91
N TYR A 114 -19.98 -8.11 -26.02
CA TYR A 114 -20.64 -6.86 -25.64
C TYR A 114 -20.78 -5.92 -26.85
N TRP A 115 -19.72 -5.76 -27.66
CA TRP A 115 -19.75 -4.94 -28.88
C TRP A 115 -20.64 -5.51 -29.99
N ARG A 116 -20.80 -6.84 -30.05
CA ARG A 116 -21.72 -7.54 -30.97
C ARG A 116 -23.20 -7.49 -30.54
N GLY A 117 -23.52 -6.75 -29.48
CA GLY A 117 -24.90 -6.53 -29.03
C GLY A 117 -25.40 -7.51 -27.97
N TRP A 118 -24.60 -8.48 -27.52
CA TRP A 118 -24.99 -9.45 -26.49
C TRP A 118 -24.72 -8.92 -25.07
N ARG A 119 -25.03 -7.64 -24.84
CA ARG A 119 -24.59 -6.89 -23.65
C ARG A 119 -24.97 -7.55 -22.34
N LEU A 120 -26.24 -7.95 -22.17
CA LEU A 120 -26.72 -8.55 -20.93
C LEU A 120 -26.07 -9.92 -20.65
N ARG A 121 -25.95 -10.78 -21.68
CA ARG A 121 -25.31 -12.10 -21.54
C ARG A 121 -23.82 -11.96 -21.19
N ALA A 122 -23.13 -11.04 -21.85
CA ALA A 122 -21.72 -10.76 -21.55
C ALA A 122 -21.54 -10.24 -20.11
N ALA A 123 -22.42 -9.33 -19.66
CA ALA A 123 -22.39 -8.80 -18.30
C ALA A 123 -22.67 -9.87 -17.23
N LEU A 124 -23.67 -10.73 -17.44
CA LEU A 124 -23.98 -11.83 -16.53
C LEU A 124 -22.86 -12.87 -16.47
N ALA A 125 -22.27 -13.23 -17.61
CA ALA A 125 -21.14 -14.14 -17.67
C ALA A 125 -19.90 -13.55 -16.98
N TYR A 126 -19.60 -12.26 -17.18
CA TYR A 126 -18.55 -11.56 -16.45
C TYR A 126 -18.78 -11.61 -14.94
N ALA A 127 -19.99 -11.23 -14.49
CA ALA A 127 -20.34 -11.20 -13.08
C ALA A 127 -20.21 -12.58 -12.43
N LEU A 128 -20.66 -13.64 -13.12
CA LEU A 128 -20.50 -15.01 -12.65
C LEU A 128 -19.03 -15.43 -12.57
N GLY A 129 -18.25 -15.19 -13.63
CA GLY A 129 -16.82 -15.52 -13.65
C GLY A 129 -16.04 -14.79 -12.56
N MET A 130 -16.33 -13.51 -12.35
CA MET A 130 -15.73 -12.70 -11.28
C MET A 130 -16.13 -13.21 -9.90
N ALA A 131 -17.41 -13.55 -9.70
CA ALA A 131 -17.87 -14.12 -8.43
C ALA A 131 -17.16 -15.42 -8.11
N LEU A 132 -17.00 -16.32 -9.09
CA LEU A 132 -16.26 -17.58 -8.90
C LEU A 132 -14.78 -17.33 -8.57
N LEU A 133 -14.13 -16.41 -9.29
CA LEU A 133 -12.73 -16.04 -9.03
C LEU A 133 -12.54 -15.45 -7.63
N LEU A 134 -13.46 -14.57 -7.18
CA LEU A 134 -13.41 -13.98 -5.85
C LEU A 134 -13.73 -14.98 -4.74
N LEU A 135 -14.67 -15.90 -4.97
CA LEU A 135 -14.97 -16.98 -4.03
C LEU A 135 -13.74 -17.88 -3.85
N TRP A 136 -13.10 -18.31 -4.95
CA TRP A 136 -11.83 -19.05 -4.91
C TRP A 136 -10.72 -18.26 -4.20
N TRP A 137 -10.56 -16.97 -4.55
CA TRP A 137 -9.58 -16.11 -3.88
C TRP A 137 -9.80 -16.02 -2.36
N GLY A 138 -11.06 -16.04 -1.94
CA GLY A 138 -11.48 -16.05 -0.54
C GLY A 138 -11.11 -17.32 0.21
N THR A 139 -11.01 -18.48 -0.46
CA THR A 139 -10.65 -19.75 0.18
C THR A 139 -9.16 -19.87 0.50
N ILE A 140 -8.31 -19.00 -0.07
CA ILE A 140 -6.87 -19.02 0.17
C ILE A 140 -6.59 -18.38 1.53
N VAL A 141 -6.28 -19.23 2.51
CA VAL A 141 -6.02 -18.86 3.90
C VAL A 141 -4.53 -19.01 4.25
N PRO A 142 -3.96 -18.07 5.04
CA PRO A 142 -2.59 -18.17 5.49
C PRO A 142 -2.48 -19.30 6.52
N SER A 143 -1.34 -19.98 6.58
CA SER A 143 -1.11 -21.06 7.55
C SER A 143 0.28 -20.94 8.16
N ASN A 144 0.46 -21.46 9.38
CA ASN A 144 1.78 -21.67 9.98
C ASN A 144 2.34 -23.08 9.73
N ALA A 145 1.49 -24.00 9.24
CA ALA A 145 1.79 -25.41 9.01
C ALA A 145 1.93 -25.68 7.51
N ARG A 146 3.01 -25.16 6.90
CA ARG A 146 3.41 -25.46 5.52
C ARG A 146 4.88 -25.85 5.50
N ASP A 147 5.34 -26.42 4.39
CA ASP A 147 6.74 -26.79 4.20
C ASP A 147 7.58 -25.55 3.88
N TRP A 148 8.07 -24.91 4.93
CA TRP A 148 8.87 -23.69 4.86
C TRP A 148 10.33 -23.99 4.56
N THR A 149 11.03 -23.07 3.88
CA THR A 149 12.48 -23.15 3.78
C THR A 149 13.14 -23.04 5.17
N PRO A 150 14.28 -23.71 5.41
CA PRO A 150 14.85 -23.82 6.76
C PRO A 150 15.18 -22.48 7.43
N ASP A 151 15.48 -21.44 6.64
CA ASP A 151 15.82 -20.07 7.08
C ASP A 151 14.65 -19.25 7.63
N VAL A 152 13.42 -19.70 7.40
CA VAL A 152 12.15 -19.08 7.84
C VAL A 152 11.19 -20.11 8.45
N ALA A 153 11.70 -21.27 8.83
CA ALA A 153 10.90 -22.40 9.27
C ALA A 153 10.21 -22.18 10.62
N ARG A 154 10.82 -21.40 11.52
CA ARG A 154 10.31 -21.19 12.88
C ARG A 154 9.79 -19.76 13.07
N ASN A 155 8.67 -19.66 13.77
CA ASN A 155 8.15 -18.37 14.23
C ASN A 155 8.88 -17.96 15.51
N LEU A 156 9.29 -16.69 15.57
CA LEU A 156 9.83 -16.07 16.77
C LEU A 156 8.74 -16.00 17.86
N HIS A 157 9.13 -16.27 19.09
CA HIS A 157 8.28 -16.07 20.28
C HIS A 157 9.07 -15.28 21.32
N GLY A 158 8.43 -14.32 21.98
CA GLY A 158 9.06 -13.55 23.04
C GLY A 158 8.21 -13.50 24.30
N ASP A 159 8.86 -13.65 25.44
CA ASP A 159 8.27 -13.56 26.77
C ASP A 159 8.99 -12.49 27.59
N LEU A 160 8.22 -11.66 28.30
CA LEU A 160 8.73 -10.52 29.05
C LEU A 160 8.45 -10.70 30.55
N GLU A 161 9.52 -10.85 31.32
CA GLU A 161 9.48 -10.92 32.78
C GLU A 161 10.21 -9.70 33.36
N GLY A 162 9.45 -8.67 33.73
CA GLY A 162 10.02 -7.38 34.19
C GLY A 162 10.81 -6.69 33.06
N ASP A 163 12.12 -6.54 33.26
CA ASP A 163 13.05 -6.02 32.24
C ASP A 163 13.78 -7.13 31.46
N SER A 164 13.44 -8.39 31.70
CA SER A 164 14.07 -9.52 31.03
C SER A 164 13.23 -10.01 29.86
N LEU A 165 13.71 -9.80 28.64
CA LEU A 165 13.09 -10.30 27.41
C LEU A 165 13.74 -11.62 27.02
N THR A 166 12.98 -12.71 27.04
CA THR A 166 13.42 -14.03 26.55
C THR A 166 12.85 -14.27 25.15
N LEU A 167 13.71 -14.44 24.16
CA LEU A 167 13.33 -14.75 22.78
C LEU A 167 13.66 -16.22 22.47
N THR A 168 12.66 -16.94 21.98
CA THR A 168 12.76 -18.35 21.52
C THR A 168 12.63 -18.40 20.00
N ASN A 169 13.38 -19.31 19.38
CA ASN A 169 13.57 -19.37 17.92
C ASN A 169 14.29 -18.14 17.38
N LEU A 170 15.28 -17.67 18.13
CA LEU A 170 16.24 -16.68 17.66
C LEU A 170 17.14 -17.34 16.60
N ARG A 171 17.34 -16.69 15.44
CA ARG A 171 18.14 -17.25 14.34
C ARG A 171 19.62 -16.86 14.49
N ASN A 172 20.51 -17.84 14.38
CA ASN A 172 21.96 -17.62 14.39
C ASN A 172 22.67 -18.57 13.41
N PHE A 173 22.28 -18.53 12.15
CA PHE A 173 22.72 -19.48 11.14
C PHE A 173 24.14 -19.19 10.67
N ASP A 174 24.90 -20.24 10.37
CA ASP A 174 26.23 -20.14 9.74
C ASP A 174 26.13 -20.44 8.24
N TRP A 175 26.40 -19.42 7.42
CA TRP A 175 26.16 -19.44 5.98
C TRP A 175 27.45 -19.66 5.19
N ARG A 176 27.43 -20.65 4.29
CA ARG A 176 28.48 -20.89 3.27
C ARG A 176 28.01 -20.47 1.88
N SER A 177 26.74 -20.68 1.57
CA SER A 177 26.03 -20.14 0.40
C SER A 177 24.56 -19.90 0.74
N GLU A 178 23.75 -19.40 -0.20
CA GLU A 178 22.30 -19.22 0.03
C GLU A 178 21.54 -20.52 0.28
N THR A 179 22.12 -21.66 -0.14
CA THR A 179 21.49 -22.99 -0.02
C THR A 179 22.31 -23.97 0.82
N ASP A 180 23.52 -23.60 1.22
CA ASP A 180 24.37 -24.38 2.13
C ASP A 180 24.68 -23.55 3.38
N PHE A 181 24.04 -23.94 4.48
CA PHE A 181 24.18 -23.31 5.78
C PHE A 181 23.89 -24.30 6.90
N THR A 182 24.34 -23.98 8.10
CA THR A 182 24.05 -24.77 9.31
C THR A 182 22.99 -24.05 10.12
N PRO A 183 21.75 -24.58 10.18
CA PRO A 183 20.69 -24.00 11.00
C PRO A 183 21.06 -24.05 12.48
N HIS A 184 20.92 -22.91 13.16
CA HIS A 184 21.02 -22.82 14.61
C HIS A 184 19.93 -21.89 15.14
N TRP A 185 19.00 -22.48 15.90
CA TRP A 185 17.88 -21.78 16.52
C TRP A 185 18.10 -21.77 18.03
N GLU A 186 18.14 -20.58 18.61
CA GLU A 186 18.49 -20.37 20.01
C GLU A 186 17.29 -19.88 20.83
N THR A 187 17.44 -20.01 22.15
CA THR A 187 16.69 -19.22 23.11
C THR A 187 17.67 -18.31 23.84
N ARG A 188 17.45 -16.99 23.78
CA ARG A 188 18.34 -16.01 24.39
C ARG A 188 17.56 -15.00 25.21
N ARG A 189 18.17 -14.59 26.32
CA ARG A 189 17.64 -13.58 27.23
C ARG A 189 18.39 -12.26 27.05
N TYR A 190 17.64 -11.18 26.94
CA TYR A 190 18.12 -9.81 26.84
C TYR A 190 17.65 -9.02 28.06
N ASP A 191 18.57 -8.25 28.64
CA ASP A 191 18.25 -7.30 29.71
C ASP A 191 17.94 -5.94 29.08
N LEU A 192 16.65 -5.55 29.09
CA LEU A 192 16.19 -4.32 28.46
C LEU A 192 16.72 -3.06 29.15
N SER A 193 17.20 -3.15 30.40
CA SER A 193 17.88 -2.03 31.07
C SER A 193 19.23 -1.70 30.43
N LYS A 194 19.81 -2.65 29.69
CA LYS A 194 21.07 -2.48 28.94
C LYS A 194 20.87 -1.99 27.52
N LEU A 195 19.64 -1.84 27.04
CA LEU A 195 19.38 -1.31 25.69
C LEU A 195 19.94 0.11 25.60
N GLN A 196 20.79 0.37 24.60
CA GLN A 196 21.50 1.65 24.49
C GLN A 196 21.36 2.31 23.12
N SER A 197 21.10 1.55 22.07
CA SER A 197 21.07 2.10 20.71
C SER A 197 20.14 1.32 19.80
N VAL A 198 19.68 1.99 18.75
CA VAL A 198 18.99 1.39 17.62
C VAL A 198 19.66 1.86 16.34
N ASP A 199 19.86 0.95 15.41
CA ASP A 199 20.37 1.25 14.09
C ASP A 199 19.35 0.78 13.03
N LEU A 200 19.06 1.67 12.08
CA LEU A 200 18.29 1.37 10.89
C LEU A 200 19.24 0.80 9.83
N ILE A 201 18.91 -0.37 9.29
CA ILE A 201 19.71 -1.02 8.26
C ILE A 201 18.88 -1.13 6.99
N ALA A 202 19.43 -0.65 5.88
CA ALA A 202 18.82 -0.73 4.57
C ALA A 202 19.70 -1.57 3.65
N ASP A 203 19.12 -2.65 3.12
CA ASP A 203 19.75 -3.63 2.24
C ASP A 203 19.24 -3.46 0.80
N TYR A 204 20.10 -2.96 -0.08
CA TYR A 204 19.80 -2.65 -1.48
C TYR A 204 20.31 -3.77 -2.38
N TRP A 205 19.36 -4.50 -2.96
CA TRP A 205 19.63 -5.63 -3.85
C TRP A 205 18.91 -5.50 -5.20
N MET A 206 17.90 -4.62 -5.31
CA MET A 206 17.14 -4.35 -6.54
C MET A 206 17.17 -2.85 -6.92
N GLY A 207 18.36 -2.25 -6.85
CA GLY A 207 18.56 -0.82 -7.15
C GLY A 207 18.14 0.12 -6.01
N GLU A 208 18.25 1.43 -6.23
CA GLU A 208 18.12 2.45 -5.17
C GLU A 208 16.69 2.67 -4.66
N ALA A 209 15.67 2.28 -5.41
CA ALA A 209 14.28 2.57 -5.08
C ALA A 209 13.68 1.58 -4.05
N ILE A 210 14.23 0.36 -3.98
CA ILE A 210 13.71 -0.72 -3.13
C ILE A 210 14.85 -1.23 -2.25
N ALA A 211 14.68 -1.11 -0.95
CA ALA A 211 15.56 -1.69 0.06
C ALA A 211 14.78 -2.62 0.99
N HIS A 212 15.45 -3.66 1.49
CA HIS A 212 14.95 -4.43 2.61
C HIS A 212 15.35 -3.74 3.91
N ILE A 213 14.37 -3.40 4.75
CA ILE A 213 14.59 -2.63 5.98
C ILE A 213 14.68 -3.58 7.18
N LEU A 214 15.77 -3.47 7.93
CA LEU A 214 15.99 -4.16 9.20
C LEU A 214 16.26 -3.14 10.29
N VAL A 215 16.04 -3.55 11.54
CA VAL A 215 16.34 -2.75 12.73
C VAL A 215 17.26 -3.56 13.63
N SER A 216 18.35 -2.97 14.11
CA SER A 216 19.27 -3.61 15.06
C SER A 216 19.26 -2.88 16.39
N TYR A 217 19.04 -3.63 17.47
CA TYR A 217 19.04 -3.14 18.85
C TYR A 217 20.37 -3.47 19.51
N GLY A 218 21.11 -2.44 19.93
CA GLY A 218 22.40 -2.59 20.60
C GLY A 218 22.28 -2.50 22.11
N PHE A 219 22.98 -3.39 22.81
CA PHE A 219 23.02 -3.48 24.27
C PHE A 219 24.42 -3.12 24.81
N SER A 220 24.48 -2.60 26.03
CA SER A 220 25.72 -2.14 26.67
C SER A 220 26.71 -3.27 26.99
N ASP A 221 26.27 -4.53 26.99
CA ASP A 221 27.12 -5.72 27.11
C ASP A 221 27.65 -6.24 25.77
N GLY A 222 27.47 -5.48 24.68
CA GLY A 222 28.02 -5.77 23.37
C GLY A 222 27.16 -6.69 22.51
N GLN A 223 25.97 -7.08 22.99
CA GLN A 223 25.00 -7.82 22.18
C GLN A 223 24.29 -6.90 21.19
N TYR A 224 23.96 -7.46 20.02
CA TYR A 224 23.13 -6.81 19.01
C TYR A 224 22.05 -7.78 18.56
N LEU A 225 20.81 -7.30 18.58
CA LEU A 225 19.62 -8.04 18.17
C LEU A 225 19.06 -7.43 16.89
N VAL A 226 19.24 -8.11 15.76
CA VAL A 226 18.59 -7.75 14.51
C VAL A 226 17.17 -8.23 14.52
N TRP A 227 16.28 -7.39 14.01
CA TRP A 227 14.90 -7.67 13.74
C TRP A 227 14.61 -7.51 12.25
N SER A 228 13.93 -8.49 11.66
CA SER A 228 13.56 -8.48 10.25
C SER A 228 12.17 -9.05 10.03
N THR A 229 11.37 -8.32 9.26
CA THR A 229 10.09 -8.83 8.74
C THR A 229 10.34 -9.36 7.34
N GLU A 230 10.13 -10.65 7.13
CA GLU A 230 10.54 -11.37 5.94
C GLU A 230 9.35 -12.04 5.25
N VAL A 231 9.56 -12.39 3.98
CA VAL A 231 8.68 -13.30 3.26
C VAL A 231 8.93 -14.72 3.75
N ARG A 232 7.89 -15.39 4.24
CA ARG A 232 7.95 -16.81 4.61
C ARG A 232 7.76 -17.65 3.36
N LYS A 233 8.86 -18.17 2.83
CA LYS A 233 8.90 -18.93 1.57
C LYS A 233 8.65 -20.43 1.79
N HIS A 234 7.94 -21.04 0.85
CA HIS A 234 7.87 -22.49 0.72
C HIS A 234 9.15 -23.07 0.12
N GLU A 235 9.41 -24.35 0.38
CA GLU A 235 10.45 -25.07 -0.36
C GLU A 235 10.25 -24.95 -1.88
N GLY A 236 11.34 -24.63 -2.60
CA GLY A 236 11.31 -24.39 -4.04
C GLY A 236 10.72 -23.03 -4.46
N GLN A 237 10.24 -22.21 -3.54
CA GLN A 237 9.72 -20.87 -3.85
C GLN A 237 10.85 -19.84 -3.95
N SER A 238 10.87 -19.10 -5.06
CA SER A 238 11.72 -17.93 -5.23
C SER A 238 10.99 -16.64 -4.80
N PHE A 239 11.75 -15.64 -4.36
CA PHE A 239 11.19 -14.33 -4.03
C PHE A 239 10.67 -13.60 -5.28
N SER A 240 9.56 -12.87 -5.13
CA SER A 240 9.02 -11.99 -6.18
C SER A 240 8.28 -10.80 -5.58
N VAL A 241 8.69 -9.58 -5.97
CA VAL A 241 8.03 -8.33 -5.55
C VAL A 241 6.58 -8.30 -6.02
N VAL A 242 6.32 -8.74 -7.26
CA VAL A 242 4.99 -8.74 -7.86
C VAL A 242 4.09 -9.75 -7.18
N ALA A 243 4.61 -10.94 -6.86
CA ALA A 243 3.83 -11.96 -6.18
C ALA A 243 3.47 -11.56 -4.75
N GLY A 244 4.29 -10.71 -4.12
CA GLY A 244 3.99 -10.12 -2.82
C GLY A 244 2.77 -9.19 -2.81
N PHE A 245 2.21 -8.77 -3.96
CA PHE A 245 0.89 -8.10 -3.97
C PHE A 245 -0.29 -9.08 -3.80
N PHE A 246 -0.02 -10.38 -3.85
CA PHE A 246 -0.99 -11.46 -3.84
C PHE A 246 -0.80 -12.37 -2.62
N LYS A 247 -1.74 -13.31 -2.41
CA LYS A 247 -1.70 -14.31 -1.34
C LYS A 247 -0.74 -15.47 -1.69
N GLN A 248 0.51 -15.16 -2.03
CA GLN A 248 1.50 -16.17 -2.39
C GLN A 248 2.30 -16.62 -1.17
N SER A 249 2.74 -15.68 -0.34
CA SER A 249 3.61 -15.96 0.80
C SER A 249 3.08 -15.34 2.08
N GLU A 250 3.19 -16.10 3.15
CA GLU A 250 2.95 -15.63 4.49
C GLU A 250 4.07 -14.69 4.98
N LEU A 251 3.72 -13.88 5.97
CA LEU A 251 4.65 -13.03 6.70
C LEU A 251 5.38 -13.89 7.74
N VAL A 252 6.66 -13.62 7.96
CA VAL A 252 7.38 -14.09 9.16
C VAL A 252 8.15 -12.94 9.76
N ILE A 253 8.24 -12.92 11.08
CA ILE A 253 9.13 -12.01 11.79
C ILE A 253 10.24 -12.86 12.39
N LEU A 254 11.48 -12.50 12.07
CA LEU A 254 12.68 -13.15 12.55
C LEU A 254 13.52 -12.17 13.35
N ALA A 255 14.20 -12.69 14.35
CA ALA A 255 15.20 -11.94 15.08
C ALA A 255 16.45 -12.79 15.31
N GLY A 256 17.61 -12.15 15.41
CA GLY A 256 18.87 -12.86 15.56
C GLY A 256 20.12 -12.02 15.52
N ASP A 257 21.26 -12.70 15.37
CA ASP A 257 22.58 -12.07 15.36
C ASP A 257 22.81 -11.27 14.08
N GLU A 258 23.50 -10.14 14.20
CA GLU A 258 23.98 -9.38 13.04
C GLU A 258 24.87 -10.22 12.13
N ARG A 259 25.64 -11.13 12.71
CA ARG A 259 26.51 -12.02 11.95
C ARG A 259 25.75 -13.07 11.15
N ASP A 260 24.52 -13.42 11.51
CA ASP A 260 23.64 -14.21 10.65
C ASP A 260 23.06 -13.30 9.55
N PHE A 261 22.31 -12.27 9.96
CA PHE A 261 21.47 -11.52 9.04
C PHE A 261 22.25 -10.64 8.07
N LEU A 262 23.28 -9.95 8.55
CA LEU A 262 23.99 -8.95 7.77
C LEU A 262 25.15 -9.56 7.00
N ARG A 263 25.85 -10.55 7.58
CA ARG A 263 26.91 -11.28 6.87
C ARG A 263 26.36 -12.06 5.68
N LEU A 264 25.18 -12.70 5.81
CA LEU A 264 24.50 -13.33 4.67
C LEU A 264 24.40 -12.36 3.49
N ARG A 265 24.04 -11.11 3.78
CA ARG A 265 23.82 -10.07 2.78
C ARG A 265 25.12 -9.50 2.23
N THR A 266 26.08 -9.16 3.10
CA THR A 266 27.36 -8.56 2.67
C THR A 266 28.32 -9.56 2.04
N ASN A 267 28.38 -10.80 2.55
CA ASN A 267 29.43 -11.76 2.21
C ASN A 267 28.97 -12.85 1.25
N VAL A 268 27.75 -13.37 1.42
CA VAL A 268 27.20 -14.44 0.58
C VAL A 268 26.48 -13.84 -0.64
N ARG A 269 25.56 -12.90 -0.44
CA ARG A 269 24.78 -12.27 -1.52
C ARG A 269 25.47 -11.08 -2.19
N LYS A 270 26.45 -10.47 -1.52
CA LYS A 270 27.20 -9.29 -1.99
C LYS A 270 26.31 -8.06 -2.25
N GLU A 271 25.32 -7.85 -1.40
CA GLU A 271 24.36 -6.74 -1.48
C GLU A 271 24.97 -5.41 -0.96
N ASP A 272 24.34 -4.27 -1.28
CA ASP A 272 24.74 -2.94 -0.76
C ASP A 272 23.97 -2.63 0.53
N LEU A 273 24.65 -2.70 1.66
CA LEU A 273 24.07 -2.48 2.98
C LEU A 273 24.53 -1.14 3.53
N ARG A 274 23.55 -0.43 4.10
CA ARG A 274 23.71 0.89 4.71
C ARG A 274 23.18 0.85 6.14
N ILE A 275 23.91 1.43 7.08
CA ILE A 275 23.54 1.48 8.51
C ILE A 275 23.49 2.93 8.98
N TYR A 276 22.41 3.28 9.68
CA TYR A 276 22.17 4.63 10.19
C TYR A 276 21.84 4.55 11.68
N ARG A 277 22.51 5.38 12.49
CA ARG A 277 22.13 5.55 13.90
C ARG A 277 20.77 6.23 13.99
N VAL A 278 19.84 5.58 14.68
CA VAL A 278 18.54 6.17 15.04
C VAL A 278 18.70 7.04 16.29
N MET A 279 18.26 8.29 16.20
CA MET A 279 18.35 9.32 17.23
C MET A 279 17.07 9.41 18.06
N LEU A 280 16.54 8.25 18.48
CA LEU A 280 15.35 8.17 19.33
C LEU A 280 15.74 7.94 20.80
N PRO A 281 14.96 8.49 21.76
CA PRO A 281 15.10 8.14 23.17
C PRO A 281 15.03 6.61 23.37
N VAL A 282 15.90 6.08 24.24
CA VAL A 282 15.95 4.63 24.55
C VAL A 282 14.59 4.09 25.02
N ALA A 283 13.81 4.90 25.74
CA ALA A 283 12.46 4.52 26.16
C ALA A 283 11.51 4.24 24.97
N ILE A 284 11.60 5.05 23.92
CA ILE A 284 10.83 4.86 22.67
C ILE A 284 11.33 3.61 21.95
N ALA A 285 12.65 3.45 21.81
CA ALA A 285 13.25 2.26 21.22
C ALA A 285 12.80 0.96 21.93
N ARG A 286 12.76 0.95 23.27
CA ARG A 286 12.26 -0.17 24.07
C ARG A 286 10.79 -0.45 23.77
N ALA A 287 9.96 0.58 23.67
CA ALA A 287 8.53 0.41 23.36
C ALA A 287 8.32 -0.19 21.94
N VAL A 288 9.09 0.27 20.95
CA VAL A 288 9.08 -0.28 19.58
C VAL A 288 9.48 -1.76 19.58
N LEU A 289 10.56 -2.14 20.29
CA LEU A 289 10.99 -3.53 20.43
C LEU A 289 9.90 -4.42 21.04
N LEU A 290 9.25 -3.96 22.11
CA LEU A 290 8.20 -4.74 22.76
C LEU A 290 6.96 -4.89 21.89
N HIS A 291 6.63 -3.88 21.09
CA HIS A 291 5.54 -4.00 20.12
C HIS A 291 5.87 -5.01 19.01
N TYR A 292 7.12 -5.03 18.55
CA TYR A 292 7.59 -6.06 17.63
C TYR A 292 7.45 -7.48 18.20
N VAL A 293 7.80 -7.67 19.47
CA VAL A 293 7.61 -8.96 20.17
C VAL A 293 6.12 -9.35 20.20
N ASP A 294 5.23 -8.42 20.51
CA ASP A 294 3.78 -8.66 20.49
C ASP A 294 3.29 -9.06 19.08
N GLU A 295 3.74 -8.37 18.03
CA GLU A 295 3.39 -8.72 16.65
C GLU A 295 3.94 -10.10 16.23
N ALA A 296 5.15 -10.47 16.66
CA ALA A 296 5.69 -11.81 16.42
C ALA A 296 4.86 -12.90 17.13
N ASN A 297 4.49 -12.67 18.39
CA ASN A 297 3.63 -13.57 19.15
C ASN A 297 2.25 -13.74 18.51
N LYS A 298 1.62 -12.65 18.06
CA LYS A 298 0.35 -12.72 17.32
C LYS A 298 0.50 -13.51 16.03
N LEU A 299 1.57 -13.30 15.28
CA LEU A 299 1.82 -13.99 14.01
C LEU A 299 2.05 -15.50 14.21
N ALA A 300 2.65 -15.89 15.34
CA ALA A 300 2.83 -17.29 15.69
C ALA A 300 1.51 -18.04 15.91
N ILE A 301 0.45 -17.35 16.32
CA ILE A 301 -0.90 -17.91 16.55
C ILE A 301 -1.81 -17.68 15.34
N HIS A 302 -1.78 -16.48 14.77
CA HIS A 302 -2.62 -16.01 13.68
C HIS A 302 -1.74 -15.65 12.47
N PRO A 303 -1.49 -16.61 11.55
CA PRO A 303 -0.67 -16.35 10.38
C PRO A 303 -1.33 -15.27 9.50
N ARG A 304 -0.49 -14.44 8.87
CA ARG A 304 -0.91 -13.36 7.97
C ARG A 304 -0.17 -13.46 6.65
N TRP A 305 -0.78 -12.94 5.59
CA TRP A 305 -0.10 -12.78 4.30
C TRP A 305 0.93 -11.67 4.38
N TYR A 306 2.11 -11.89 3.79
CA TYR A 306 2.98 -10.78 3.41
C TYR A 306 2.28 -9.98 2.31
N ASN A 307 2.42 -8.66 2.34
CA ASN A 307 1.93 -7.82 1.25
C ASN A 307 2.89 -6.68 0.92
N THR A 308 3.33 -6.61 -0.33
CA THR A 308 4.28 -5.58 -0.81
C THR A 308 3.77 -4.16 -0.55
N LEU A 309 2.45 -3.92 -0.57
CA LEU A 309 1.87 -2.60 -0.37
C LEU A 309 1.52 -2.31 1.10
N THR A 310 0.97 -3.29 1.81
CA THR A 310 0.34 -3.05 3.12
C THR A 310 1.11 -3.64 4.30
N THR A 311 1.88 -4.71 4.11
CA THR A 311 2.48 -5.47 5.22
C THR A 311 3.81 -6.04 4.78
N ASN A 312 4.84 -5.19 4.87
CA ASN A 312 6.20 -5.48 4.46
C ASN A 312 7.21 -5.00 5.52
N CYS A 313 8.50 -5.15 5.24
CA CYS A 313 9.58 -4.77 6.16
C CYS A 313 9.61 -3.29 6.51
N THR A 314 9.14 -2.40 5.64
CA THR A 314 9.11 -0.95 5.87
C THR A 314 7.82 -0.51 6.53
N THR A 315 6.65 -0.99 6.07
CA THR A 315 5.36 -0.60 6.66
C THR A 315 5.25 -1.08 8.09
N VAL A 316 5.76 -2.27 8.42
CA VAL A 316 5.79 -2.77 9.79
C VAL A 316 6.67 -1.87 10.67
N VAL A 317 7.86 -1.44 10.23
CA VAL A 317 8.69 -0.48 10.98
C VAL A 317 8.00 0.87 11.16
N PHE A 318 7.42 1.38 10.07
CA PHE A 318 6.73 2.65 10.06
C PHE A 318 5.52 2.68 10.98
N ASP A 319 4.68 1.64 10.93
CA ASP A 319 3.47 1.53 11.75
C ASP A 319 3.82 1.46 13.24
N VAL A 320 4.81 0.66 13.63
CA VAL A 320 5.25 0.60 15.03
C VAL A 320 5.77 1.96 15.49
N THR A 321 6.55 2.65 14.66
CA THR A 321 7.07 3.99 15.00
C THR A 321 5.94 5.00 15.18
N ARG A 322 4.91 4.98 14.32
CA ARG A 322 3.73 5.86 14.41
C ARG A 322 2.84 5.60 15.63
N MET A 323 2.88 4.40 16.20
CA MET A 323 2.15 4.09 17.43
C MET A 323 2.83 4.69 18.65
N VAL A 324 4.15 4.89 18.60
CA VAL A 324 4.94 5.40 19.72
C VAL A 324 5.22 6.90 19.59
N GLU A 325 5.37 7.42 18.37
CA GLU A 325 5.65 8.82 18.06
C GLU A 325 4.50 9.45 17.26
N THR A 326 3.97 10.58 17.75
CA THR A 326 2.85 11.26 17.11
C THR A 326 3.31 12.21 16.01
N GLY A 327 2.52 12.34 14.94
CA GLY A 327 2.75 13.37 13.92
C GLY A 327 3.61 12.96 12.71
N ILE A 328 3.96 11.69 12.61
CA ILE A 328 4.64 11.12 11.43
C ILE A 328 3.62 10.94 10.28
N PRO A 329 3.73 11.69 9.17
CA PRO A 329 2.77 11.67 8.06
C PRO A 329 2.99 10.48 7.12
N LEU A 330 1.93 10.03 6.43
CA LEU A 330 2.08 9.05 5.35
C LEU A 330 2.90 9.65 4.19
N ASP A 331 3.84 8.87 3.66
CA ASP A 331 4.76 9.29 2.60
C ASP A 331 5.01 8.15 1.62
N TRP A 332 5.18 8.48 0.34
CA TRP A 332 5.43 7.50 -0.72
C TRP A 332 6.74 6.72 -0.50
N ARG A 333 7.71 7.30 0.22
CA ARG A 333 8.99 6.69 0.59
C ARG A 333 8.85 5.48 1.51
N VAL A 334 7.68 5.26 2.12
CA VAL A 334 7.35 4.02 2.84
C VAL A 334 7.11 2.86 1.87
N LEU A 335 6.56 3.14 0.68
CA LEU A 335 6.35 2.14 -0.36
C LEU A 335 7.62 1.91 -1.19
N PHE A 336 8.36 2.99 -1.47
CA PHE A 336 9.67 2.93 -2.10
C PHE A 336 10.75 2.93 -1.02
N SER A 337 10.86 1.78 -0.35
CA SER A 337 11.64 1.58 0.87
C SER A 337 13.11 1.99 0.77
N GLY A 338 13.69 2.05 -0.44
CA GLY A 338 15.04 2.56 -0.64
C GLY A 338 15.22 4.04 -0.25
N TYR A 339 14.13 4.81 -0.20
CA TYR A 339 14.12 6.20 0.27
C TYR A 339 13.67 6.34 1.73
N PHE A 340 13.39 5.24 2.43
CA PHE A 340 12.98 5.27 3.83
C PHE A 340 14.03 5.91 4.77
N PRO A 341 15.35 5.69 4.59
CA PRO A 341 16.35 6.41 5.38
C PRO A 341 16.30 7.94 5.18
N ASN A 342 16.04 8.41 3.95
CA ASN A 342 15.87 9.84 3.68
C ASN A 342 14.63 10.40 4.36
N TYR A 343 13.53 9.66 4.36
CA TYR A 343 12.32 10.00 5.11
C TYR A 343 12.59 10.10 6.62
N ALA A 344 13.28 9.11 7.20
CA ALA A 344 13.66 9.12 8.61
C ALA A 344 14.59 10.30 8.95
N TYR A 345 15.49 10.67 8.04
CA TYR A 345 16.36 11.85 8.19
C TYR A 345 15.57 13.16 8.19
N ASP A 346 14.63 13.35 7.25
CA ASP A 346 13.79 14.56 7.20
C ASP A 346 12.94 14.74 8.47
N HIS A 347 12.59 13.64 9.12
CA HIS A 347 11.87 13.60 10.38
C HIS A 347 12.78 13.56 11.62
N GLN A 348 14.07 13.89 11.47
CA GLN A 348 15.04 14.00 12.57
C GLN A 348 15.25 12.69 13.37
N ALA A 349 14.83 11.55 12.81
CA ALA A 349 15.02 10.25 13.44
C ALA A 349 16.44 9.70 13.23
N LEU A 350 17.24 10.29 12.33
CA LEU A 350 18.64 9.95 12.07
C LEU A 350 19.59 11.10 12.42
N ASP A 351 20.88 10.80 12.51
CA ASP A 351 21.94 11.79 12.75
C ASP A 351 21.86 12.99 11.80
N GLN A 352 21.78 14.21 12.36
CA GLN A 352 21.65 15.47 11.62
C GLN A 352 22.98 16.24 11.49
N SER A 353 24.10 15.65 11.91
CA SER A 353 25.38 16.38 11.95
C SER A 353 25.97 16.62 10.55
N LEU A 354 25.52 15.86 9.55
CA LEU A 354 25.96 15.93 8.17
C LEU A 354 24.77 16.03 7.22
N PRO A 355 24.92 16.67 6.05
CA PRO A 355 23.96 16.56 4.96
C PRO A 355 23.68 15.10 4.58
N PHE A 356 22.45 14.80 4.19
CA PHE A 356 21.99 13.41 3.98
C PHE A 356 22.80 12.65 2.92
N ASP A 357 23.23 13.30 1.84
CA ASP A 357 24.07 12.70 0.80
C ASP A 357 25.43 12.24 1.34
N ILE A 358 26.02 13.01 2.25
CA ILE A 358 27.26 12.63 2.93
C ILE A 358 27.01 11.53 3.98
N LEU A 359 25.89 11.61 4.70
CA LEU A 359 25.47 10.56 5.64
C LEU A 359 25.27 9.22 4.93
N LEU A 360 24.60 9.23 3.77
CA LEU A 360 24.35 8.08 2.92
C LEU A 360 25.66 7.37 2.53
N GLU A 361 26.66 8.12 2.04
CA GLU A 361 27.94 7.53 1.66
C GLU A 361 28.69 6.93 2.86
N LYS A 362 28.61 7.56 4.04
CA LYS A 362 29.22 7.03 5.26
C LYS A 362 28.46 5.83 5.86
N ALA A 363 27.16 5.74 5.60
CA ALA A 363 26.31 4.64 6.06
C ALA A 363 26.64 3.31 5.38
N LYS A 364 27.17 3.33 4.14
CA LYS A 364 27.55 2.11 3.41
C LYS A 364 28.59 1.30 4.19
N PHE A 365 28.30 0.03 4.42
CA PHE A 365 29.17 -0.85 5.21
C PHE A 365 29.48 -2.21 4.57
N SER A 366 28.99 -2.52 3.36
CA SER A 366 29.23 -3.84 2.74
C SER A 366 30.70 -4.23 2.68
N GLN A 367 31.59 -3.30 2.34
CA GLN A 367 33.04 -3.57 2.32
C GLN A 367 33.60 -3.86 3.72
N ARG A 368 33.12 -3.15 4.75
CA ARG A 368 33.50 -3.41 6.15
C ARG A 368 33.00 -4.77 6.62
N GLY A 369 31.75 -5.12 6.30
CA GLY A 369 31.17 -6.44 6.59
C GLY A 369 31.95 -7.56 5.91
N GLN A 370 32.35 -7.37 4.65
CA GLN A 370 33.18 -8.33 3.92
C GLN A 370 34.58 -8.50 4.54
N ALA A 371 35.23 -7.40 4.93
CA ALA A 371 36.53 -7.46 5.61
C ALA A 371 36.44 -8.12 7.00
N ALA A 372 35.28 -8.04 7.65
CA ALA A 372 35.00 -8.61 8.95
C ALA A 372 34.55 -10.09 8.93
N ASP A 373 34.65 -10.78 7.78
CA ASP A 373 34.10 -12.14 7.61
C ASP A 373 34.58 -13.11 8.69
N SER A 374 35.86 -13.11 9.02
CA SER A 374 36.46 -14.04 9.99
C SER A 374 36.29 -13.62 11.46
N LEU A 375 35.75 -12.43 11.73
CA LEU A 375 35.63 -11.91 13.08
C LEU A 375 34.48 -12.56 13.85
N PRO A 376 34.56 -12.76 15.18
CA PRO A 376 33.42 -13.22 15.96
C PRO A 376 32.25 -12.21 15.96
N SER A 377 31.08 -12.62 16.44
CA SER A 377 29.82 -11.85 16.31
C SER A 377 29.92 -10.41 16.87
N ALA A 378 30.51 -10.24 18.05
CA ALA A 378 30.66 -8.93 18.67
C ALA A 378 31.63 -8.02 17.90
N GLU A 379 32.77 -8.55 17.46
CA GLU A 379 33.75 -7.83 16.64
C GLU A 379 33.18 -7.46 15.26
N PHE A 380 32.41 -8.36 14.63
CA PHE A 380 31.71 -8.09 13.37
C PHE A 380 30.75 -6.91 13.52
N SER A 381 29.93 -6.93 14.58
CA SER A 381 28.97 -5.87 14.89
C SER A 381 29.64 -4.51 15.12
N ARG A 382 30.81 -4.49 15.78
CA ARG A 382 31.63 -3.26 15.93
C ARG A 382 32.22 -2.82 14.59
N ALA A 383 32.76 -3.75 13.80
CA ALA A 383 33.44 -3.44 12.54
C ALA A 383 32.51 -2.78 11.51
N ILE A 384 31.27 -3.25 11.37
CA ILE A 384 30.31 -2.65 10.42
C ILE A 384 29.96 -1.19 10.76
N ARG A 385 30.04 -0.84 12.05
CA ARG A 385 29.74 0.51 12.58
C ARG A 385 30.92 1.48 12.57
N ALA A 386 32.13 1.02 12.24
CA ALA A 386 33.30 1.87 12.22
C ALA A 386 33.12 3.05 11.24
N GLY A 387 33.28 4.29 11.74
CA GLY A 387 33.15 5.52 10.96
C GLY A 387 31.72 5.96 10.61
N VAL A 388 30.69 5.29 11.14
CA VAL A 388 29.29 5.67 10.93
C VAL A 388 28.93 6.87 11.83
N PRO A 389 28.38 7.96 11.27
CA PRO A 389 27.96 9.13 12.05
C PRO A 389 26.94 8.78 13.14
N GLY A 390 27.02 9.46 14.28
CA GLY A 390 26.15 9.21 15.43
C GLY A 390 26.51 7.98 16.28
N ILE A 391 27.50 7.19 15.86
CA ILE A 391 27.99 6.03 16.62
C ILE A 391 29.30 6.40 17.35
N PRO A 392 29.32 6.40 18.70
CA PRO A 392 30.55 6.60 19.46
C PRO A 392 31.60 5.56 19.04
N GLN A 393 32.81 6.03 18.72
CA GLN A 393 33.95 5.16 18.47
C GLN A 393 34.59 4.87 19.83
N ASN A 394 34.42 3.66 20.34
CA ASN A 394 35.07 3.19 21.55
C ASN A 394 36.36 2.44 21.21
#